data_AF-A0A399WL47-F1
#
_entry.id   AF-A0A399WL47-F1
#
_cell.length_a   1.000
_cell.length_b   1.000
_cell.length_c   1.000
_cell.angle_alpha   90.00
_cell.angle_beta   90.00
_cell.angle_gamma   90.00
#
_symmetry.space_group_name_H-M   'P 1'
#
loop_
_entity.id
_entity.type
_entity.pdbx_description
1 polymer ?
#
loop_
_entity_poly.entity_id
_entity_poly.type
_entity_poly.pdbx_seq_one_letter_code
_entity_poly.pdbx_strand_id
1 'polypeptide(L)'
;MKRILSLLLTLAILSPATFADWKLSQKTTPGGSNMGMITTIYLKGVRQRTEMKMDMDPETAAAMSQMGSMASQMMPEMPISIQQCDLKQDLYLSDRNKQFFIDYYDWSSVPPEKLARRGNQKITIKGTVTIDSWVVDSGKRQKMFGLDAKWLKWTQTIETSPDACQTSEPVKMEFEGWFVQLSVESQSCPTNRPPPTGGGCMPKMIFKRIANPGFMLTGTRKTYLNGKLTDTSKVETLDLSSATLAQSLFDVPTNPWIEVESMAALMKKQINIDTSAKTVFSDGGKSQKTIAIDYFSGKANKVDQDALRSYISSKVSSAGMSGYLVSSAADIAGGKFANVIGVEIKKTKESGAAKIGGLFGKITGSTDAAKAGTTSAEIVVTLYGSDGKTVVASMPATAEVKGQPDDAVRAAIDQVIGSLLAKAK
;
A
#
# COMPACT_ATOMS: atom_id res chain seq x y z
N MET A 1 54.82 -2.24 -50.71
CA MET A 1 54.83 -2.04 -49.23
C MET A 1 54.50 -0.59 -48.97
N LYS A 2 53.57 -0.15 -48.14
CA LYS A 2 52.71 -0.75 -47.11
C LYS A 2 51.75 0.40 -46.72
N ARG A 3 50.47 0.11 -46.46
CA ARG A 3 49.52 0.91 -45.64
C ARG A 3 48.85 2.16 -46.25
N ILE A 4 47.97 2.02 -47.24
CA ILE A 4 46.91 3.05 -47.46
C ILE A 4 45.50 2.45 -47.70
N LEU A 5 45.34 1.13 -47.76
CA LEU A 5 44.05 0.52 -48.16
C LEU A 5 43.54 -0.50 -47.12
N SER A 6 43.06 -0.04 -45.96
CA SER A 6 42.26 -0.85 -45.01
C SER A 6 41.71 0.03 -43.87
N LEU A 7 40.87 1.02 -44.18
CA LEU A 7 40.18 1.83 -43.16
C LEU A 7 38.77 2.21 -43.63
N LEU A 8 38.07 1.23 -44.22
CA LEU A 8 36.71 1.40 -44.76
C LEU A 8 35.73 0.34 -44.27
N LEU A 9 36.04 -0.39 -43.19
CA LEU A 9 35.12 -1.38 -42.64
C LEU A 9 35.26 -1.43 -41.12
N THR A 10 34.12 -1.40 -40.42
CA THR A 10 33.93 -1.48 -38.96
C THR A 10 33.83 -0.16 -38.16
N LEU A 11 33.18 0.87 -38.72
CA LEU A 11 32.26 1.64 -37.87
C LEU A 11 30.89 0.96 -37.94
N ALA A 12 30.79 -0.21 -37.30
CA ALA A 12 29.50 -0.74 -36.90
C ALA A 12 28.92 0.31 -35.95
N ILE A 13 28.09 1.19 -36.49
CA ILE A 13 27.18 2.01 -35.73
C ILE A 13 26.36 0.97 -34.95
N LEU A 14 26.78 0.71 -33.72
CA LEU A 14 25.90 0.26 -32.66
C LEU A 14 24.87 1.38 -32.55
N SER A 15 23.88 1.35 -33.44
CA SER A 15 22.61 2.00 -33.18
C SER A 15 22.20 1.39 -31.85
N PRO A 16 22.20 2.13 -30.73
CA PRO A 16 21.47 1.63 -29.59
C PRO A 16 20.10 1.31 -30.17
N ALA A 17 19.63 0.07 -29.98
CA ALA A 17 18.23 -0.21 -30.23
C ALA A 17 17.50 0.77 -29.32
N THR A 18 17.09 1.91 -29.87
CA THR A 18 16.30 2.91 -29.16
C THR A 18 14.96 2.24 -29.03
N PHE A 19 14.81 1.47 -27.96
CA PHE A 19 13.54 0.89 -27.58
C PHE A 19 12.56 2.05 -27.51
N ALA A 20 11.52 2.01 -28.34
CA ALA A 20 10.49 3.03 -28.29
C ALA A 20 9.81 2.91 -26.93
N ASP A 21 9.90 3.96 -26.11
CA ASP A 21 9.07 4.05 -24.93
C ASP A 21 7.63 4.29 -25.38
N TRP A 22 6.65 3.76 -24.67
CA TRP A 22 5.24 3.87 -25.04
C TRP A 22 4.44 4.54 -23.94
N LYS A 23 3.48 5.37 -24.35
CA LYS A 23 2.41 5.87 -23.51
C LYS A 23 1.08 5.36 -24.06
N LEU A 24 0.27 4.79 -23.18
CA LEU A 24 -1.05 4.25 -23.49
C LEU A 24 -2.06 4.74 -22.45
N SER A 25 -3.07 5.50 -22.86
CA SER A 25 -4.19 5.89 -21.98
C SER A 25 -5.47 5.20 -22.43
N GLN A 26 -6.14 4.51 -21.52
CA GLN A 26 -7.35 3.73 -21.79
C GLN A 26 -8.47 4.09 -20.82
N LYS A 27 -9.67 4.31 -21.34
CA LYS A 27 -10.89 4.43 -20.58
C LYS A 27 -11.56 3.07 -20.46
N THR A 28 -11.85 2.64 -19.25
CA THR A 28 -12.69 1.47 -18.96
C THR A 28 -13.99 1.95 -18.35
N THR A 29 -15.13 1.62 -18.96
CA THR A 29 -16.46 2.02 -18.50
C THR A 29 -17.25 0.77 -18.09
N PRO A 30 -17.57 0.57 -16.81
CA PRO A 30 -18.43 -0.52 -16.34
C PRO A 30 -19.83 -0.46 -16.98
N GLY A 31 -20.46 -1.61 -17.12
CA GLY A 31 -21.80 -1.70 -17.71
C GLY A 31 -22.83 -1.00 -16.82
N GLY A 32 -23.58 -0.05 -17.39
CA GLY A 32 -24.60 0.71 -16.66
C GLY A 32 -24.06 1.86 -15.81
N SER A 33 -22.76 2.17 -15.88
CA SER A 33 -22.16 3.34 -15.25
C SER A 33 -21.80 4.40 -16.30
N ASN A 34 -22.06 5.67 -15.99
CA ASN A 34 -21.52 6.80 -16.76
C ASN A 34 -20.11 7.20 -16.31
N MET A 35 -19.67 6.72 -15.14
CA MET A 35 -18.32 6.95 -14.63
C MET A 35 -17.39 5.85 -15.14
N GLY A 36 -16.36 6.27 -15.89
CA GLY A 36 -15.27 5.41 -16.33
C GLY A 36 -14.03 5.54 -15.43
N MET A 37 -13.05 4.70 -15.69
CA MET A 37 -11.69 4.80 -15.14
C MET A 37 -10.72 4.99 -16.28
N ILE A 38 -9.90 6.04 -16.22
CA ILE A 38 -8.79 6.24 -17.15
C ILE A 38 -7.54 5.65 -16.52
N THR A 39 -6.99 4.63 -17.16
CA THR A 39 -5.70 4.04 -16.84
C THR A 39 -4.67 4.55 -17.84
N THR A 40 -3.59 5.16 -17.37
CA THR A 40 -2.44 5.54 -18.20
C THR A 40 -1.24 4.68 -17.87
N ILE A 41 -0.69 4.01 -18.88
CA ILE A 41 0.46 3.11 -18.80
C ILE A 41 1.61 3.76 -19.55
N TYR A 42 2.76 3.80 -18.89
CA TYR A 42 4.03 4.27 -19.42
C TYR A 42 4.99 3.08 -19.43
N LEU A 43 5.58 2.77 -20.57
CA LEU A 43 6.50 1.65 -20.77
C LEU A 43 7.87 2.20 -21.20
N LYS A 44 8.92 1.88 -20.43
CA LYS A 44 10.31 2.26 -20.72
C LYS A 44 11.21 1.06 -20.45
N GLY A 45 11.59 0.34 -21.50
CA GLY A 45 12.36 -0.91 -21.37
C GLY A 45 11.70 -1.91 -20.41
N VAL A 46 12.42 -2.31 -19.36
CA VAL A 46 11.94 -3.25 -18.33
C VAL A 46 11.11 -2.60 -17.21
N ARG A 47 10.74 -1.32 -17.35
CA ARG A 47 9.95 -0.59 -16.35
C ARG A 47 8.58 -0.19 -16.89
N GLN A 48 7.58 -0.31 -16.03
CA GLN A 48 6.19 0.07 -16.34
C GLN A 48 5.63 0.93 -15.23
N ARG A 49 5.03 2.08 -15.55
CA ARG A 49 4.27 2.91 -14.62
C ARG A 49 2.79 2.89 -15.01
N THR A 50 1.92 2.68 -14.04
CA THR A 50 0.46 2.64 -14.22
C THR A 50 -0.19 3.66 -13.29
N GLU A 51 -0.93 4.59 -13.88
CA GLU A 51 -1.70 5.62 -13.20
C GLU A 51 -3.19 5.38 -13.45
N MET A 52 -4.02 5.49 -12.42
CA MET A 52 -5.47 5.38 -12.56
C MET A 52 -6.13 6.65 -12.03
N LYS A 53 -7.11 7.16 -12.78
CA LYS A 53 -7.97 8.26 -12.36
C LYS A 53 -9.41 7.96 -12.75
N MET A 54 -10.35 8.50 -12.00
CA MET A 54 -11.76 8.46 -12.39
C MET A 54 -11.97 9.39 -13.58
N ASP A 55 -12.72 8.92 -14.57
CA ASP A 55 -13.20 9.73 -15.66
C ASP A 55 -14.39 10.56 -15.16
N MET A 56 -14.09 11.78 -14.75
CA MET A 56 -15.05 12.76 -14.26
C MET A 56 -15.25 13.81 -15.34
N ASP A 57 -16.50 14.15 -15.64
CA ASP A 57 -16.77 15.29 -16.50
C ASP A 57 -16.29 16.60 -15.82
N PRO A 58 -15.99 17.66 -16.59
CA PRO A 58 -15.42 18.89 -16.04
C PRO A 58 -16.30 19.56 -14.97
N GLU A 59 -17.62 19.42 -15.07
CA GLU A 59 -18.56 20.02 -14.12
C GLU A 59 -18.57 19.26 -12.80
N THR A 60 -18.59 17.92 -12.85
CA THR A 60 -18.42 17.06 -11.67
C THR A 60 -17.04 17.22 -11.04
N ALA A 61 -15.98 17.34 -11.85
CA ALA A 61 -14.63 17.60 -11.36
C ALA A 61 -14.55 18.98 -10.67
N ALA A 62 -15.18 20.01 -11.25
CA ALA A 62 -15.27 21.35 -10.65
C ALA A 62 -16.09 21.33 -9.35
N ALA A 63 -17.24 20.64 -9.32
CA ALA A 63 -18.07 20.47 -8.14
C ALA A 63 -17.32 19.74 -7.01
N MET A 64 -16.59 18.67 -7.35
CA MET A 64 -15.73 17.97 -6.39
C MET A 64 -14.59 18.88 -5.90
N SER A 65 -13.99 19.69 -6.77
CA SER A 65 -12.97 20.66 -6.35
C SER A 65 -13.53 21.75 -5.42
N GLN A 66 -14.79 22.17 -5.62
CA GLN A 66 -15.49 23.13 -4.76
C GLN A 66 -15.88 22.55 -3.41
N MET A 67 -16.17 21.24 -3.33
CA MET A 67 -16.31 20.52 -2.07
C MET A 67 -14.99 20.37 -1.30
N GLY A 68 -13.88 20.87 -1.87
CA GLY A 68 -12.58 21.00 -1.22
C GLY A 68 -12.07 19.66 -0.67
N SER A 69 -11.55 19.70 0.56
CA SER A 69 -11.03 18.49 1.22
C SER A 69 -12.10 17.40 1.43
N MET A 70 -13.39 17.71 1.37
CA MET A 70 -14.47 16.74 1.64
C MET A 70 -14.67 15.76 0.47
N ALA A 71 -14.56 16.21 -0.78
CA ALA A 71 -14.66 15.30 -1.93
C ALA A 71 -13.42 14.40 -2.08
N SER A 72 -12.21 14.95 -1.85
CA SER A 72 -10.96 14.17 -1.84
C SER A 72 -10.95 13.09 -0.73
N GLN A 73 -11.76 13.26 0.31
CA GLN A 73 -11.93 12.29 1.39
C GLN A 73 -12.89 11.13 1.05
N MET A 74 -13.81 11.34 0.12
CA MET A 74 -14.80 10.31 -0.27
C MET A 74 -14.30 9.42 -1.41
N MET A 75 -13.24 9.83 -2.12
CA MET A 75 -12.68 9.05 -3.22
C MET A 75 -11.56 8.13 -2.71
N PRO A 76 -11.60 6.82 -3.05
CA PRO A 76 -10.53 5.90 -2.72
C PRO A 76 -9.24 6.37 -3.40
N GLU A 77 -8.14 6.33 -2.68
CA GLU A 77 -6.83 6.61 -3.25
C GLU A 77 -6.46 5.50 -4.22
N MET A 78 -6.06 5.89 -5.43
CA MET A 78 -5.53 4.96 -6.43
C MET A 78 -4.03 5.20 -6.51
N PRO A 79 -3.21 4.37 -5.84
CA PRO A 79 -1.78 4.56 -5.84
C PRO A 79 -1.23 4.33 -7.25
N ILE A 80 -0.26 5.14 -7.63
CA ILE A 80 0.49 4.94 -8.87
C ILE A 80 1.40 3.73 -8.64
N SER A 81 1.35 2.75 -9.53
CA SER A 81 2.24 1.58 -9.44
C SER A 81 3.34 1.66 -10.48
N ILE A 82 4.57 1.37 -10.08
CA ILE A 82 5.76 1.39 -10.92
C ILE A 82 6.46 0.05 -10.74
N GLN A 83 6.47 -0.76 -11.79
CA GLN A 83 7.20 -2.02 -11.83
C GLN A 83 8.63 -1.74 -12.28
N GLN A 84 9.60 -2.10 -11.43
CA GLN A 84 11.04 -1.90 -11.69
C GLN A 84 11.72 -3.27 -11.72
N CYS A 85 11.53 -3.99 -12.83
CA CYS A 85 11.98 -5.38 -12.96
C CYS A 85 13.50 -5.51 -12.84
N ASP A 86 14.26 -4.53 -13.33
CA ASP A 86 15.72 -4.44 -13.18
C ASP A 86 16.17 -4.33 -11.73
N LEU A 87 15.38 -3.66 -10.90
CA LEU A 87 15.61 -3.51 -9.47
C LEU A 87 14.92 -4.58 -8.62
N LYS A 88 14.22 -5.53 -9.25
CA LYS A 88 13.44 -6.58 -8.59
C LYS A 88 12.49 -6.04 -7.52
N GLN A 89 11.76 -4.97 -7.84
CA GLN A 89 10.83 -4.35 -6.90
C GLN A 89 9.64 -3.70 -7.62
N ASP A 90 8.54 -3.55 -6.89
CA ASP A 90 7.42 -2.67 -7.22
C ASP A 90 7.46 -1.43 -6.30
N LEU A 91 7.25 -0.26 -6.89
CA LEU A 91 7.15 1.02 -6.20
C LEU A 91 5.71 1.53 -6.32
N TYR A 92 5.10 1.83 -5.19
CA TYR A 92 3.76 2.36 -5.10
C TYR A 92 3.80 3.77 -4.56
N LEU A 93 3.15 4.71 -5.23
CA LEU A 93 3.16 6.13 -4.87
C LEU A 93 1.75 6.60 -4.50
N SER A 94 1.68 7.27 -3.37
CA SER A 94 0.55 8.08 -2.95
C SER A 94 0.89 9.54 -3.22
N ASP A 95 0.42 10.07 -4.35
CA ASP A 95 0.66 11.49 -4.65
C ASP A 95 -0.08 12.42 -3.67
N ARG A 96 -1.23 11.95 -3.15
CA ARG A 96 -2.03 12.68 -2.16
C ARG A 96 -1.30 12.84 -0.83
N ASN A 97 -0.68 11.77 -0.32
CA ASN A 97 0.01 11.78 0.97
C ASN A 97 1.51 12.12 0.82
N LYS A 98 2.02 12.26 -0.42
CA LYS A 98 3.47 12.33 -0.72
C LYS A 98 4.23 11.20 -0.04
N GLN A 99 3.70 9.99 -0.18
CA GLN A 99 4.26 8.78 0.40
C GLN A 99 4.57 7.75 -0.67
N PHE A 100 5.50 6.87 -0.40
CA PHE A 100 5.78 5.74 -1.25
C PHE A 100 6.04 4.47 -0.47
N PHE A 101 5.74 3.33 -1.08
CA PHE A 101 5.99 2.00 -0.54
C PHE A 101 6.73 1.18 -1.59
N ILE A 102 7.80 0.52 -1.18
CA ILE A 102 8.54 -0.41 -2.03
C ILE A 102 8.23 -1.85 -1.60
N ASP A 103 7.72 -2.65 -2.52
CA ASP A 103 7.59 -4.09 -2.36
C ASP A 103 8.72 -4.79 -3.12
N TYR A 104 9.66 -5.37 -2.39
CA TYR A 104 10.81 -6.04 -2.99
C TYR A 104 10.42 -7.47 -3.37
N TYR A 105 10.82 -7.91 -4.55
CA TYR A 105 10.72 -9.31 -4.91
C TYR A 105 11.84 -10.11 -4.22
N ASP A 106 13.02 -9.52 -4.08
CA ASP A 106 14.20 -10.17 -3.54
C ASP A 106 14.73 -9.47 -2.27
N TRP A 107 14.36 -10.03 -1.12
CA TRP A 107 14.68 -9.49 0.20
C TRP A 107 16.11 -9.74 0.64
N SER A 108 16.85 -10.59 -0.08
CA SER A 108 18.24 -10.93 0.28
C SER A 108 19.22 -9.76 0.13
N SER A 109 18.82 -8.73 -0.65
CA SER A 109 19.63 -7.56 -0.97
C SER A 109 19.21 -6.27 -0.24
N VAL A 110 18.18 -6.34 0.60
CA VAL A 110 17.61 -5.18 1.30
C VAL A 110 18.44 -4.86 2.55
N PRO A 111 18.77 -3.57 2.82
CA PRO A 111 19.54 -3.19 4.01
C PRO A 111 18.91 -3.67 5.32
N PRO A 112 19.72 -4.10 6.32
CA PRO A 112 19.23 -4.60 7.60
C PRO A 112 18.26 -3.66 8.33
N GLU A 113 18.43 -2.34 8.22
CA GLU A 113 17.52 -1.37 8.84
C GLU A 113 16.12 -1.40 8.21
N LYS A 114 16.04 -1.62 6.89
CA LYS A 114 14.75 -1.76 6.18
C LYS A 114 14.11 -3.12 6.46
N LEU A 115 14.92 -4.18 6.63
CA LEU A 115 14.46 -5.50 7.05
C LEU A 115 13.91 -5.49 8.49
N ALA A 116 14.58 -4.81 9.41
CA ALA A 116 14.19 -4.73 10.83
C ALA A 116 12.89 -3.97 11.06
N ARG A 117 12.59 -2.95 10.25
CA ARG A 117 11.32 -2.19 10.29
C ARG A 117 10.10 -3.01 9.86
N ARG A 118 10.32 -4.12 9.13
CA ARG A 118 9.26 -5.02 8.65
C ARG A 118 9.22 -6.34 9.44
N GLY A 119 9.53 -6.24 10.73
CA GLY A 119 9.69 -7.38 11.64
C GLY A 119 8.48 -8.31 11.66
N ASN A 120 8.71 -9.57 11.26
CA ASN A 120 7.81 -10.71 11.38
C ASN A 120 6.50 -10.66 10.59
N GLN A 121 6.63 -10.39 9.30
CA GLN A 121 5.63 -10.77 8.33
C GLN A 121 5.70 -12.29 8.07
N LYS A 122 5.18 -13.11 9.00
CA LYS A 122 5.13 -14.57 8.84
C LYS A 122 4.23 -14.92 7.67
N ILE A 123 4.84 -15.30 6.55
CA ILE A 123 4.12 -15.78 5.37
C ILE A 123 3.64 -17.19 5.68
N THR A 124 2.33 -17.39 5.66
CA THR A 124 1.74 -18.73 5.71
C THR A 124 1.22 -19.06 4.32
N ILE A 125 1.84 -20.03 3.63
CA ILE A 125 1.30 -20.50 2.36
C ILE A 125 0.12 -21.43 2.66
N LYS A 126 -1.09 -21.09 2.20
CA LYS A 126 -2.27 -21.98 2.27
C LYS A 126 -3.07 -21.93 0.98
N GLY A 127 -3.54 -23.08 0.55
CA GLY A 127 -4.29 -23.23 -0.67
C GLY A 127 -3.54 -22.83 -1.93
N THR A 128 -4.30 -22.75 -3.00
CA THR A 128 -3.81 -22.54 -4.37
C THR A 128 -4.73 -21.55 -5.08
N VAL A 129 -4.13 -20.75 -5.96
CA VAL A 129 -4.87 -19.98 -6.97
C VAL A 129 -4.42 -20.53 -8.31
N THR A 130 -5.35 -21.12 -9.05
CA THR A 130 -5.11 -21.63 -10.39
C THR A 130 -5.56 -20.59 -11.41
N ILE A 131 -4.63 -20.15 -12.25
CA ILE A 131 -4.89 -19.26 -13.37
C ILE A 131 -4.76 -20.07 -14.67
N ASP A 132 -5.78 -20.00 -15.52
CA ASP A 132 -5.74 -20.60 -16.84
C ASP A 132 -6.15 -19.54 -17.88
N SER A 133 -5.34 -19.35 -18.91
CA SER A 133 -5.56 -18.31 -19.90
C SER A 133 -5.28 -18.78 -21.32
N TRP A 134 -6.15 -18.41 -22.26
CA TRP A 134 -6.03 -18.78 -23.66
C TRP A 134 -6.62 -17.72 -24.58
N VAL A 135 -6.12 -17.68 -25.81
CA VAL A 135 -6.51 -16.71 -26.83
C VAL A 135 -7.07 -17.43 -28.04
N VAL A 136 -8.17 -16.93 -28.57
CA VAL A 136 -8.74 -17.33 -29.86
C VAL A 136 -8.58 -16.14 -30.81
N ASP A 137 -7.84 -16.36 -31.89
CA ASP A 137 -7.66 -15.36 -32.95
C ASP A 137 -8.76 -15.52 -34.01
N SER A 138 -9.49 -14.44 -34.29
CA SER A 138 -10.54 -14.46 -35.31
C SER A 138 -10.01 -14.38 -36.75
N GLY A 139 -8.72 -14.15 -36.94
CA GLY A 139 -8.07 -13.91 -38.23
C GLY A 139 -8.23 -12.47 -38.74
N LYS A 140 -9.11 -11.64 -38.14
CA LYS A 140 -9.27 -10.24 -38.55
C LYS A 140 -8.04 -9.42 -38.17
N ARG A 141 -7.63 -8.52 -39.07
CA ARG A 141 -6.48 -7.64 -38.96
C ARG A 141 -6.86 -6.23 -39.37
N GLN A 142 -6.30 -5.22 -38.72
CA GLN A 142 -6.39 -3.83 -39.19
C GLN A 142 -5.23 -2.99 -38.63
N LYS A 143 -5.01 -1.79 -39.17
CA LYS A 143 -4.10 -0.81 -38.58
C LYS A 143 -4.83 0.05 -37.55
N MET A 144 -4.29 0.18 -36.35
CA MET A 144 -4.76 1.11 -35.31
C MET A 144 -3.56 1.81 -34.69
N PHE A 145 -3.58 3.14 -34.59
CA PHE A 145 -2.44 3.93 -34.08
C PHE A 145 -1.12 3.60 -34.81
N GLY A 146 -1.19 3.28 -36.10
CA GLY A 146 -0.03 2.85 -36.92
C GLY A 146 0.46 1.42 -36.68
N LEU A 147 -0.12 0.69 -35.72
CA LEU A 147 0.26 -0.67 -35.34
C LEU A 147 -0.66 -1.73 -35.96
N ASP A 148 -0.14 -2.94 -36.11
CA ASP A 148 -0.91 -4.11 -36.55
C ASP A 148 -1.77 -4.67 -35.41
N ALA A 149 -3.07 -4.42 -35.50
CA ALA A 149 -4.05 -4.90 -34.55
C ALA A 149 -4.71 -6.20 -35.02
N LYS A 150 -5.00 -7.10 -34.07
CA LYS A 150 -5.70 -8.38 -34.28
C LYS A 150 -6.98 -8.40 -33.46
N TRP A 151 -8.07 -8.92 -34.02
CA TRP A 151 -9.27 -9.15 -33.22
C TRP A 151 -9.17 -10.49 -32.51
N LEU A 152 -9.03 -10.44 -31.19
CA LEU A 152 -8.80 -11.60 -30.33
C LEU A 152 -9.93 -11.72 -29.31
N LYS A 153 -10.24 -12.98 -28.96
CA LYS A 153 -10.96 -13.32 -27.74
C LYS A 153 -9.99 -13.95 -26.75
N TRP A 154 -9.66 -13.23 -25.69
CA TRP A 154 -8.84 -13.71 -24.60
C TRP A 154 -9.73 -14.11 -23.43
N THR A 155 -9.57 -15.34 -22.95
CA THR A 155 -10.29 -15.82 -21.76
C THR A 155 -9.30 -16.17 -20.67
N GLN A 156 -9.61 -15.76 -19.45
CA GLN A 156 -8.87 -16.09 -18.24
C GLN A 156 -9.83 -16.64 -17.19
N THR A 157 -9.48 -17.76 -16.55
CA THR A 157 -10.16 -18.26 -15.36
C THR A 157 -9.24 -18.22 -14.16
N ILE A 158 -9.81 -17.93 -13.00
CA ILE A 158 -9.13 -17.85 -11.71
C ILE A 158 -9.95 -18.70 -10.73
N GLU A 159 -9.35 -19.75 -10.19
CA GLU A 159 -9.97 -20.66 -9.23
C GLU A 159 -9.12 -20.70 -7.96
N THR A 160 -9.76 -20.49 -6.81
CA THR A 160 -9.07 -20.56 -5.51
C THR A 160 -9.48 -21.83 -4.78
N SER A 161 -8.53 -22.56 -4.20
CA SER A 161 -8.87 -23.73 -3.38
C SER A 161 -9.57 -23.33 -2.07
N PRO A 162 -10.37 -24.23 -1.47
CA PRO A 162 -11.13 -23.91 -0.25
C PRO A 162 -10.27 -23.52 0.96
N ASP A 163 -9.02 -23.98 1.00
CA ASP A 163 -8.04 -23.68 2.03
C ASP A 163 -7.19 -22.44 1.72
N ALA A 164 -7.48 -21.73 0.63
CA ALA A 164 -6.82 -20.48 0.29
C ALA A 164 -7.10 -19.40 1.34
N CYS A 165 -6.15 -18.48 1.44
CA CYS A 165 -6.13 -17.42 2.45
C CYS A 165 -7.29 -16.44 2.34
N GLN A 166 -7.76 -16.23 1.13
CA GLN A 166 -9.03 -15.59 0.82
C GLN A 166 -9.69 -16.46 -0.24
N THR A 167 -10.64 -17.28 0.19
CA THR A 167 -11.45 -18.07 -0.73
C THR A 167 -12.35 -17.12 -1.51
N SER A 168 -12.25 -17.13 -2.84
CA SER A 168 -13.13 -16.39 -3.72
C SER A 168 -13.88 -17.35 -4.63
N GLU A 169 -15.12 -17.00 -4.96
CA GLU A 169 -15.89 -17.69 -5.99
C GLU A 169 -15.08 -17.76 -7.31
N PRO A 170 -15.19 -18.84 -8.10
CA PRO A 170 -14.50 -18.94 -9.38
C PRO A 170 -14.79 -17.76 -10.29
N VAL A 171 -13.75 -17.11 -10.78
CA VAL A 171 -13.86 -15.95 -11.67
C VAL A 171 -13.49 -16.37 -13.08
N LYS A 172 -14.32 -16.00 -14.05
CA LYS A 172 -13.98 -16.08 -15.47
C LYS A 172 -14.06 -14.68 -16.07
N MET A 173 -13.01 -14.26 -16.76
CA MET A 173 -12.95 -13.00 -17.50
C MET A 173 -12.82 -13.30 -18.98
N GLU A 174 -13.67 -12.69 -19.79
CA GLU A 174 -13.58 -12.73 -21.26
C GLU A 174 -13.33 -11.33 -21.78
N PHE A 175 -12.25 -11.16 -22.54
CA PHE A 175 -11.90 -9.95 -23.25
C PHE A 175 -12.06 -10.22 -24.73
N GLU A 176 -12.81 -9.37 -25.44
CA GLU A 176 -12.99 -9.50 -26.87
C GLU A 176 -12.90 -8.13 -27.53
N GLY A 177 -11.99 -7.99 -28.48
CA GLY A 177 -11.72 -6.72 -29.13
C GLY A 177 -10.45 -6.72 -29.96
N TRP A 178 -9.98 -5.53 -30.31
CA TRP A 178 -8.74 -5.31 -31.03
C TRP A 178 -7.56 -5.24 -30.07
N PHE A 179 -6.53 -6.05 -30.33
CA PHE A 179 -5.31 -6.10 -29.54
C PHE A 179 -4.09 -5.77 -30.39
N VAL A 180 -3.09 -5.15 -29.77
CA VAL A 180 -1.76 -4.92 -30.35
C VAL A 180 -0.69 -5.47 -29.43
N GLN A 181 0.39 -5.97 -30.02
CA GLN A 181 1.60 -6.25 -29.24
C GLN A 181 2.54 -5.06 -29.35
N LEU A 182 2.97 -4.53 -28.20
CA LEU A 182 3.99 -3.50 -28.16
C LEU A 182 5.35 -4.18 -28.04
N SER A 183 6.35 -3.70 -28.79
CA SER A 183 7.70 -4.31 -28.81
C SER A 183 8.34 -4.43 -27.43
N VAL A 184 7.96 -3.56 -26.49
CA VAL A 184 8.45 -3.52 -25.11
C VAL A 184 7.85 -4.61 -24.22
N GLU A 185 6.70 -5.22 -24.57
CA GLU A 185 6.07 -6.27 -23.76
C GLU A 185 6.93 -7.53 -23.63
N SER A 186 7.80 -7.79 -24.61
CA SER A 186 8.78 -8.88 -24.59
C SER A 186 9.84 -8.77 -23.47
N GLN A 187 9.88 -7.63 -22.77
CA GLN A 187 10.82 -7.32 -21.68
C GLN A 187 10.13 -7.19 -20.31
N SER A 188 8.82 -7.45 -20.24
CA SER A 188 8.07 -7.43 -18.98
C SER A 188 8.61 -8.49 -18.01
N CYS A 189 8.55 -8.20 -16.70
CA CYS A 189 9.12 -9.03 -15.63
C CYS A 189 8.85 -10.53 -15.87
N PRO A 190 9.87 -11.41 -15.84
CA PRO A 190 9.65 -12.84 -15.86
C PRO A 190 8.68 -13.20 -14.73
N THR A 191 7.62 -13.92 -15.09
CA THR A 191 6.42 -14.24 -14.30
C THR A 191 6.67 -15.05 -13.03
N ASN A 192 7.93 -15.33 -12.68
CA ASN A 192 8.31 -15.97 -11.44
C ASN A 192 8.48 -14.92 -10.34
N ARG A 193 7.39 -14.21 -10.04
CA ARG A 193 7.36 -13.27 -8.93
C ARG A 193 7.23 -14.06 -7.63
N PRO A 194 8.18 -13.93 -6.68
CA PRO A 194 7.89 -14.32 -5.31
C PRO A 194 6.66 -13.52 -4.85
N PRO A 195 5.73 -14.16 -4.15
CA PRO A 195 4.46 -13.55 -3.82
C PRO A 195 4.66 -12.31 -2.93
N PRO A 196 3.81 -11.27 -3.05
CA PRO A 196 3.99 -9.99 -2.39
C PRO A 196 4.16 -10.20 -0.89
N THR A 197 5.31 -9.78 -0.42
CA THR A 197 5.84 -9.95 0.94
C THR A 197 5.24 -8.91 1.87
N GLY A 198 3.91 -8.80 1.86
CA GLY A 198 3.13 -8.34 2.99
C GLY A 198 2.80 -9.57 3.82
N GLY A 199 3.29 -9.63 5.05
CA GLY A 199 3.00 -10.70 6.00
C GLY A 199 1.53 -11.03 6.03
N GLY A 200 1.23 -12.33 6.11
CA GLY A 200 -0.13 -12.81 5.97
C GLY A 200 -0.17 -14.21 5.38
N CYS A 201 -1.39 -14.62 5.07
CA CYS A 201 -1.64 -15.88 4.41
C CYS A 201 -1.64 -15.64 2.88
N MET A 202 -0.90 -16.45 2.12
CA MET A 202 -0.90 -16.39 0.65
C MET A 202 -1.14 -17.76 0.00
N PRO A 203 -1.84 -17.82 -1.14
CA PRO A 203 -1.99 -19.05 -1.91
C PRO A 203 -0.81 -19.33 -2.83
N LYS A 204 -0.58 -20.61 -3.13
CA LYS A 204 0.36 -21.02 -4.18
C LYS A 204 -0.26 -20.75 -5.56
N MET A 205 0.43 -19.96 -6.39
CA MET A 205 0.00 -19.69 -7.77
C MET A 205 0.30 -20.89 -8.66
N ILE A 206 -0.68 -21.32 -9.46
CA ILE A 206 -0.56 -22.39 -10.46
C ILE A 206 -1.04 -21.84 -11.79
N PHE A 207 -0.17 -21.82 -12.80
CA PHE A 207 -0.53 -21.42 -14.15
C PHE A 207 -0.72 -22.66 -15.04
N LYS A 208 -1.95 -22.93 -15.51
CA LYS A 208 -2.25 -24.05 -16.42
C LYS A 208 -1.84 -23.73 -17.85
N ARG A 209 -2.35 -22.64 -18.40
CA ARG A 209 -1.94 -22.06 -19.69
C ARG A 209 -1.69 -20.57 -19.53
N ILE A 210 -0.66 -20.08 -20.19
CA ILE A 210 -0.27 -18.67 -20.21
C ILE A 210 -0.41 -18.18 -21.65
N ALA A 211 -1.28 -17.21 -21.87
CA ALA A 211 -1.42 -16.53 -23.13
C ALA A 211 -1.18 -15.02 -22.95
N ASN A 212 -0.40 -14.42 -23.83
CA ASN A 212 -0.17 -12.99 -23.88
C ASN A 212 -0.83 -12.40 -25.15
N PRO A 213 -2.04 -11.82 -25.04
CA PRO A 213 -2.72 -11.22 -26.20
C PRO A 213 -2.18 -9.83 -26.57
N GLY A 214 -1.31 -9.23 -25.76
CA GLY A 214 -0.91 -7.82 -25.84
C GLY A 214 -1.95 -6.88 -25.21
N PHE A 215 -1.91 -5.60 -25.59
CA PHE A 215 -2.84 -4.59 -25.09
C PHE A 215 -4.13 -4.54 -25.90
N MET A 216 -5.28 -4.60 -25.22
CA MET A 216 -6.60 -4.44 -25.84
C MET A 216 -6.86 -2.95 -26.11
N LEU A 217 -6.86 -2.53 -27.38
CA LEU A 217 -7.10 -1.14 -27.77
C LEU A 217 -8.55 -0.71 -27.62
N THR A 218 -9.47 -1.56 -28.07
CA THR A 218 -10.91 -1.32 -27.94
C THR A 218 -11.61 -2.65 -27.89
N GLY A 219 -12.64 -2.77 -27.06
CA GLY A 219 -13.37 -4.02 -26.91
C GLY A 219 -14.26 -4.05 -25.69
N THR A 220 -14.68 -5.27 -25.36
CA THR A 220 -15.51 -5.55 -24.19
C THR A 220 -14.79 -6.51 -23.25
N ARG A 221 -14.97 -6.28 -21.97
CA ARG A 221 -14.56 -7.19 -20.89
C ARG A 221 -15.82 -7.67 -20.19
N LYS A 222 -16.02 -8.98 -20.14
CA LYS A 222 -17.10 -9.62 -19.39
C LYS A 222 -16.50 -10.35 -18.20
N THR A 223 -17.05 -10.09 -17.03
CA THR A 223 -16.65 -10.79 -15.80
C THR A 223 -17.79 -11.67 -15.36
N TYR A 224 -17.47 -12.94 -15.09
CA TYR A 224 -18.38 -13.95 -14.58
C TYR A 224 -17.90 -14.38 -13.20
N LEU A 225 -18.80 -14.37 -12.22
CA LEU A 225 -18.56 -14.90 -10.89
C LEU A 225 -19.42 -16.15 -10.71
N ASN A 226 -18.78 -17.28 -10.40
CA ASN A 226 -19.44 -18.58 -10.30
C ASN A 226 -20.33 -18.89 -11.54
N GLY A 227 -19.79 -18.62 -12.73
CA GLY A 227 -20.47 -18.83 -14.01
C GLY A 227 -21.55 -17.80 -14.39
N LYS A 228 -21.94 -16.90 -13.48
CA LYS A 228 -22.95 -15.86 -13.75
C LYS A 228 -22.29 -14.57 -14.18
N LEU A 229 -22.77 -13.96 -15.27
CA LEU A 229 -22.29 -12.65 -15.74
C LEU A 229 -22.59 -11.59 -14.67
N THR A 230 -21.55 -10.92 -14.16
CA THR A 230 -21.64 -9.89 -13.12
C THR A 230 -21.27 -8.49 -13.61
N ASP A 231 -20.38 -8.38 -14.60
CA ASP A 231 -20.01 -7.10 -15.20
C ASP A 231 -19.77 -7.24 -16.70
N THR A 232 -20.08 -6.18 -17.45
CA THR A 232 -19.67 -5.99 -18.84
C THR A 232 -19.14 -4.59 -19.00
N SER A 233 -17.82 -4.45 -19.03
CA SER A 233 -17.14 -3.17 -19.22
C SER A 233 -16.71 -2.97 -20.67
N LYS A 234 -16.73 -1.71 -21.13
CA LYS A 234 -16.14 -1.30 -22.41
C LYS A 234 -14.74 -0.74 -22.16
N VAL A 235 -13.79 -1.10 -23.01
CA VAL A 235 -12.44 -0.52 -23.02
C VAL A 235 -12.26 0.26 -24.30
N GLU A 236 -11.69 1.46 -24.18
CA GLU A 236 -11.39 2.35 -25.29
C GLU A 236 -10.04 3.01 -25.06
N THR A 237 -9.18 3.01 -26.08
CA THR A 237 -7.89 3.71 -26.04
C THR A 237 -8.07 5.16 -26.44
N LEU A 238 -7.71 6.07 -25.54
CA LEU A 238 -7.77 7.51 -25.73
C LEU A 238 -6.49 8.05 -26.40
N ASP A 239 -5.35 7.47 -26.05
CA ASP A 239 -4.03 7.88 -26.55
C ASP A 239 -3.12 6.66 -26.60
N LEU A 240 -2.39 6.49 -27.70
CA LEU A 240 -1.31 5.51 -27.84
C LEU A 240 -0.24 6.11 -28.74
N SER A 241 0.94 6.32 -28.16
CA SER A 241 2.07 6.94 -28.85
C SER A 241 3.39 6.36 -28.40
N SER A 242 4.35 6.33 -29.32
CA SER A 242 5.76 6.22 -28.96
C SER A 242 6.25 7.59 -28.48
N ALA A 243 6.92 7.62 -27.35
CA ALA A 243 7.42 8.85 -26.74
C ALA A 243 8.86 8.64 -26.25
N THR A 244 9.55 9.71 -25.90
CA THR A 244 10.73 9.63 -25.04
C THR A 244 10.28 9.90 -23.62
N LEU A 245 10.28 8.87 -22.78
CA LEU A 245 9.82 9.01 -21.39
C LEU A 245 10.98 9.37 -20.48
N ALA A 246 10.78 10.34 -19.59
CA ALA A 246 11.77 10.73 -18.61
C ALA A 246 12.02 9.58 -17.63
N GLN A 247 13.30 9.31 -17.32
CA GLN A 247 13.70 8.25 -16.39
C GLN A 247 13.09 8.44 -15.00
N SER A 248 12.99 9.69 -14.57
CA SER A 248 12.42 10.09 -13.27
C SER A 248 10.95 9.69 -13.07
N LEU A 249 10.19 9.40 -14.13
CA LEU A 249 8.84 8.84 -14.01
C LEU A 249 8.84 7.45 -13.35
N PHE A 250 9.97 6.75 -13.43
CA PHE A 250 10.13 5.38 -12.99
C PHE A 250 11.10 5.23 -11.81
N ASP A 251 11.58 6.32 -11.22
CA ASP A 251 12.52 6.28 -10.10
C ASP A 251 11.80 6.49 -8.76
N VAL A 252 12.45 6.09 -7.67
CA VAL A 252 11.95 6.38 -6.32
C VAL A 252 11.98 7.89 -6.10
N PRO A 253 10.86 8.52 -5.71
CA PRO A 253 10.81 9.97 -5.55
C PRO A 253 11.66 10.41 -4.35
N THR A 254 12.24 11.60 -4.45
CA THR A 254 13.05 12.23 -3.40
C THR A 254 12.20 13.15 -2.50
N ASN A 255 12.81 13.80 -1.50
CA ASN A 255 12.20 14.83 -0.64
C ASN A 255 11.27 15.77 -1.46
N PRO A 256 10.00 16.00 -1.06
CA PRO A 256 9.36 15.74 0.23
C PRO A 256 8.68 14.38 0.43
N TRP A 257 8.96 13.38 -0.41
CA TRP A 257 8.31 12.08 -0.32
C TRP A 257 8.82 11.21 0.85
N ILE A 258 7.91 10.49 1.50
CA ILE A 258 8.20 9.67 2.69
C ILE A 258 7.99 8.18 2.37
N GLU A 259 8.97 7.33 2.67
CA GLU A 259 8.83 5.87 2.59
C GLU A 259 7.96 5.36 3.75
N VAL A 260 6.90 4.61 3.44
CA VAL A 260 6.05 3.93 4.42
C VAL A 260 6.27 2.42 4.40
N GLU A 261 5.88 1.75 5.49
CA GLU A 261 6.27 0.35 5.76
C GLU A 261 5.33 -0.68 5.14
N SER A 262 4.15 -0.26 4.67
CA SER A 262 3.16 -1.16 4.07
C SER A 262 2.23 -0.45 3.10
N MET A 263 1.59 -1.23 2.21
CA MET A 263 0.47 -0.75 1.39
C MET A 263 -0.67 -0.18 2.25
N ALA A 264 -0.96 -0.78 3.39
CA ALA A 264 -1.99 -0.27 4.30
C ALA A 264 -1.64 1.13 4.81
N ALA A 265 -0.38 1.38 5.16
CA ALA A 265 0.09 2.71 5.55
C ALA A 265 0.03 3.71 4.38
N LEU A 266 0.40 3.28 3.17
CA LEU A 266 0.33 4.12 1.96
C LEU A 266 -1.10 4.60 1.66
N MET A 267 -2.07 3.72 1.89
CA MET A 267 -3.50 3.96 1.65
C MET A 267 -4.19 4.64 2.84
N LYS A 268 -3.56 4.65 4.02
CA LYS A 268 -4.09 5.29 5.22
C LYS A 268 -3.98 6.80 5.05
N LYS A 269 -5.14 7.46 5.02
CA LYS A 269 -5.27 8.91 4.92
C LYS A 269 -4.30 9.60 5.90
N GLN A 270 -3.38 10.40 5.38
CA GLN A 270 -2.72 11.40 6.20
C GLN A 270 -3.68 12.58 6.32
N ILE A 271 -4.18 12.83 7.53
CA ILE A 271 -4.83 14.11 7.82
C ILE A 271 -3.69 15.12 7.74
N ASN A 272 -3.70 16.01 6.73
CA ASN A 272 -2.80 17.16 6.70
C ASN A 272 -3.09 17.98 7.96
N ILE A 273 -2.30 17.75 9.00
CA ILE A 273 -2.39 18.48 10.25
C ILE A 273 -1.43 19.63 10.13
N ASP A 274 -1.98 20.83 10.28
CA ASP A 274 -1.19 22.04 10.42
C ASP A 274 -0.31 21.94 11.68
N THR A 275 0.93 21.50 11.50
CA THR A 275 1.94 21.48 12.58
C THR A 275 2.35 22.88 13.04
N SER A 276 1.84 23.95 12.41
CA SER A 276 1.96 25.31 12.90
C SER A 276 0.84 25.71 13.87
N ALA A 277 -0.22 24.90 13.99
CA ALA A 277 -1.30 25.13 14.92
C ALA A 277 -0.78 25.10 16.37
N LYS A 278 -1.01 26.22 17.05
CA LYS A 278 -0.61 26.46 18.43
C LYS A 278 -1.87 26.42 19.29
N THR A 279 -1.93 25.50 20.26
CA THR A 279 -2.95 25.57 21.31
C THR A 279 -2.57 26.71 22.25
N VAL A 280 -3.46 27.69 22.41
CA VAL A 280 -3.34 28.75 23.43
C VAL A 280 -4.23 28.37 24.60
N PHE A 281 -3.66 28.26 25.80
CA PHE A 281 -4.41 27.96 27.01
C PHE A 281 -5.12 29.21 27.55
N SER A 282 -6.28 29.03 28.18
CA SER A 282 -7.16 30.10 28.65
C SER A 282 -6.58 30.95 29.80
N ASP A 283 -5.40 30.60 30.31
CA ASP A 283 -4.69 31.28 31.39
C ASP A 283 -3.69 32.35 30.90
N GLY A 284 -3.62 32.59 29.58
CA GLY A 284 -2.65 33.53 28.99
C GLY A 284 -1.21 32.99 28.99
N GLY A 285 -1.02 31.72 29.36
CA GLY A 285 0.25 31.01 29.34
C GLY A 285 0.60 30.43 27.97
N LYS A 286 1.90 30.15 27.78
CA LYS A 286 2.60 29.76 26.55
C LYS A 286 1.77 28.91 25.58
N SER A 287 1.79 29.31 24.31
CA SER A 287 1.22 28.52 23.21
C SER A 287 2.00 27.21 23.01
N GLN A 288 1.33 26.06 23.05
CA GLN A 288 1.98 24.77 22.83
C GLN A 288 1.76 24.26 21.40
N LYS A 289 2.82 23.76 20.76
CA LYS A 289 2.71 23.06 19.47
C LYS A 289 2.14 21.65 19.71
N THR A 290 1.63 21.03 18.65
CA THR A 290 1.20 19.63 18.61
C THR A 290 2.19 18.69 19.30
N ILE A 291 1.68 17.75 20.10
CA ILE A 291 2.44 16.67 20.74
C ILE A 291 2.46 15.47 19.80
N ALA A 292 3.66 14.97 19.49
CA ALA A 292 3.80 13.70 18.79
C ALA A 292 3.54 12.52 19.73
N ILE A 293 2.90 11.48 19.21
CA ILE A 293 2.60 10.22 19.88
C ILE A 293 3.37 9.16 19.12
N ASP A 294 4.40 8.66 19.78
CA ASP A 294 5.48 7.86 19.20
C ASP A 294 5.40 6.39 19.60
N TYR A 295 6.49 5.67 19.33
CA TYR A 295 6.66 4.24 19.41
C TYR A 295 6.14 3.59 20.70
N PHE A 296 5.51 2.43 20.48
CA PHE A 296 5.45 1.36 21.45
C PHE A 296 6.73 0.53 21.32
N SER A 297 7.59 0.56 22.34
CA SER A 297 8.82 -0.24 22.39
C SER A 297 8.68 -1.39 23.41
N GLY A 298 9.61 -2.34 23.38
CA GLY A 298 9.61 -3.49 24.29
C GLY A 298 8.73 -4.66 23.81
N LYS A 299 7.99 -5.30 24.73
CA LYS A 299 7.17 -6.50 24.45
C LYS A 299 5.80 -6.18 23.85
N ALA A 300 5.77 -5.34 22.82
CA ALA A 300 4.54 -4.82 22.22
C ALA A 300 3.87 -5.76 21.19
N ASN A 301 4.40 -6.96 20.96
CA ASN A 301 3.92 -7.90 19.92
C ASN A 301 2.54 -8.52 20.21
N LYS A 302 1.99 -8.29 21.40
CA LYS A 302 0.71 -8.84 21.87
C LYS A 302 -0.41 -7.82 21.96
N VAL A 303 -0.17 -6.59 21.53
CA VAL A 303 -1.11 -5.48 21.64
C VAL A 303 -1.30 -4.78 20.31
N ASP A 304 -2.49 -4.25 20.08
CA ASP A 304 -2.79 -3.41 18.92
C ASP A 304 -2.24 -1.99 19.16
N GLN A 305 -1.03 -1.77 18.68
CA GLN A 305 -0.33 -0.50 18.83
C GLN A 305 -1.06 0.66 18.16
N ASP A 306 -1.76 0.44 17.04
CA ASP A 306 -2.49 1.49 16.33
C ASP A 306 -3.74 1.92 17.12
N ALA A 307 -4.44 0.96 17.72
CA ALA A 307 -5.55 1.25 18.63
C ALA A 307 -5.08 2.00 19.88
N LEU A 308 -3.92 1.63 20.45
CA LEU A 308 -3.35 2.30 21.62
C LEU A 308 -2.80 3.71 21.32
N ARG A 309 -2.16 3.92 20.17
CA ARG A 309 -1.77 5.28 19.71
C ARG A 309 -2.98 6.18 19.55
N SER A 310 -4.06 5.66 18.96
CA SER A 310 -5.33 6.39 18.80
C SER A 310 -5.95 6.72 20.17
N TYR A 311 -5.83 5.82 21.14
CA TYR A 311 -6.27 6.05 22.51
C TYR A 311 -5.48 7.15 23.22
N ILE A 312 -4.15 7.15 23.12
CA ILE A 312 -3.32 8.23 23.69
C ILE A 312 -3.68 9.56 23.03
N SER A 313 -3.91 9.57 21.72
CA SER A 313 -4.32 10.78 21.00
C SER A 313 -5.62 11.35 21.53
N SER A 314 -6.60 10.51 21.87
CA SER A 314 -7.85 11.00 22.45
C SER A 314 -7.63 11.61 23.84
N LYS A 315 -6.74 11.04 24.66
CA LYS A 315 -6.38 11.59 25.99
C LYS A 315 -5.67 12.93 25.88
N VAL A 316 -4.76 13.09 24.92
CA VAL A 316 -4.09 14.36 24.63
C VAL A 316 -5.11 15.43 24.24
N SER A 317 -6.05 15.07 23.35
CA SER A 317 -7.16 15.95 22.95
C SER A 317 -8.06 16.33 24.12
N SER A 318 -8.41 15.40 24.99
CA SER A 318 -9.20 15.69 26.20
C SER A 318 -8.48 16.62 27.18
N ALA A 319 -7.15 16.64 27.18
CA ALA A 319 -6.36 17.59 27.97
C ALA A 319 -6.26 18.99 27.35
N GLY A 320 -6.90 19.20 26.19
CA GLY A 320 -6.91 20.46 25.44
C GLY A 320 -5.76 20.61 24.45
N MET A 321 -4.98 19.56 24.19
CA MET A 321 -3.79 19.61 23.31
C MET A 321 -4.02 18.84 22.01
N SER A 322 -3.28 19.16 20.95
CA SER A 322 -3.31 18.38 19.71
C SER A 322 -2.33 17.19 19.82
N GLY A 323 -2.83 15.97 19.70
CA GLY A 323 -2.01 14.75 19.60
C GLY A 323 -1.85 14.30 18.14
N TYR A 324 -0.62 14.02 17.71
CA TYR A 324 -0.30 13.55 16.36
C TYR A 324 0.36 12.17 16.42
N LEU A 325 -0.23 11.18 15.76
CA LEU A 325 0.38 9.87 15.63
C LEU A 325 1.54 9.96 14.63
N VAL A 326 2.77 9.86 15.11
CA VAL A 326 3.92 9.82 14.20
C VAL A 326 4.00 8.46 13.52
N SER A 327 4.30 8.50 12.23
CA SER A 327 4.42 7.32 11.38
C SER A 327 5.88 6.86 11.27
N SER A 328 6.82 7.73 11.61
CA SER A 328 8.25 7.43 11.61
C SER A 328 9.06 8.34 12.55
N ALA A 329 10.25 7.91 12.95
CA ALA A 329 11.21 8.68 13.75
C ALA A 329 11.71 9.92 13.00
N ALA A 330 11.61 9.91 11.67
CA ALA A 330 11.93 11.06 10.83
C ALA A 330 10.93 12.21 11.03
N ASP A 331 9.67 11.90 11.38
CA ASP A 331 8.67 12.91 11.71
C ASP A 331 9.11 13.72 12.95
N ILE A 332 9.75 13.05 13.91
CA ILE A 332 10.24 13.64 15.16
C ILE A 332 11.54 14.43 14.95
N ALA A 333 12.47 13.89 14.16
CA ALA A 333 13.77 14.52 13.90
C ALA A 333 13.66 15.90 13.23
N GLY A 334 12.54 16.21 12.58
CA GLY A 334 12.27 17.51 11.98
C GLY A 334 11.97 18.66 12.97
N GLY A 335 11.92 18.40 14.29
CA GLY A 335 11.70 19.44 15.31
C GLY A 335 10.33 20.12 15.24
N LYS A 336 9.35 19.47 14.59
CA LYS A 336 8.01 20.01 14.32
C LYS A 336 7.08 19.96 15.54
N PHE A 337 7.39 19.13 16.51
CA PHE A 337 6.58 18.89 17.70
C PHE A 337 7.21 19.53 18.94
N ALA A 338 6.38 19.99 19.89
CA ALA A 338 6.88 20.51 21.16
C ALA A 338 7.41 19.39 22.07
N ASN A 339 6.70 18.26 22.07
CA ASN A 339 7.02 17.10 22.88
C ASN A 339 6.63 15.83 22.11
N VAL A 340 7.19 14.71 22.57
CA VAL A 340 6.92 13.38 22.04
C VAL A 340 6.54 12.45 23.19
N ILE A 341 5.45 11.68 23.06
CA ILE A 341 5.04 10.67 24.03
C ILE A 341 5.44 9.30 23.50
N GLY A 342 6.35 8.62 24.19
CA GLY A 342 6.68 7.22 23.94
C GLY A 342 6.12 6.30 25.02
N VAL A 343 5.76 5.07 24.65
CA VAL A 343 5.32 4.05 25.60
C VAL A 343 6.21 2.82 25.48
N GLU A 344 6.86 2.42 26.57
CA GLU A 344 7.61 1.17 26.62
C GLU A 344 6.81 0.12 27.38
N ILE A 345 6.50 -1.00 26.74
CA ILE A 345 5.85 -2.15 27.38
C ILE A 345 6.92 -3.09 27.91
N LYS A 346 7.18 -3.04 29.22
CA LYS A 346 8.16 -3.92 29.88
C LYS A 346 7.66 -5.36 29.91
N LYS A 347 6.39 -5.55 30.25
CA LYS A 347 5.80 -6.88 30.46
C LYS A 347 4.29 -6.86 30.26
N THR A 348 3.78 -7.89 29.60
CA THR A 348 2.37 -8.27 29.62
C THR A 348 2.26 -9.71 30.11
N LYS A 349 1.34 -9.96 31.04
CA LYS A 349 1.10 -11.30 31.60
C LYS A 349 -0.39 -11.60 31.57
N GLU A 350 -0.74 -12.67 30.90
CA GLU A 350 -2.09 -13.24 30.93
C GLU A 350 -2.09 -14.35 31.97
N SER A 351 -2.99 -14.26 32.95
CA SER A 351 -3.25 -15.31 33.93
C SER A 351 -4.33 -16.19 33.33
N GLY A 352 -3.97 -17.43 32.99
CA GLY A 352 -4.91 -18.38 32.40
C GLY A 352 -6.19 -18.47 33.23
N ALA A 353 -7.33 -18.17 32.59
CA ALA A 353 -8.61 -18.69 33.05
C ALA A 353 -8.42 -20.21 33.24
N ALA A 354 -8.95 -20.72 34.36
CA ALA A 354 -8.75 -22.09 34.83
C ALA A 354 -8.68 -23.10 33.68
N LYS A 355 -7.75 -24.05 33.77
CA LYS A 355 -7.71 -25.27 32.95
C LYS A 355 -9.08 -25.97 33.04
N ILE A 356 -10.04 -25.58 32.21
CA ILE A 356 -11.24 -26.36 31.96
C ILE A 356 -10.79 -27.41 30.95
N GLY A 357 -10.54 -28.62 31.48
CA GLY A 357 -10.19 -29.79 30.69
C GLY A 357 -11.24 -30.10 29.64
N GLY A 358 -10.79 -30.63 28.51
CA GLY A 358 -11.65 -31.16 27.46
C GLY A 358 -11.10 -30.90 26.07
N LEU A 359 -10.67 -31.98 25.41
CA LEU A 359 -10.02 -32.08 24.10
C LEU A 359 -10.82 -31.55 22.89
N PHE A 360 -11.83 -30.68 23.04
CA PHE A 360 -12.72 -30.28 21.93
C PHE A 360 -13.32 -28.85 22.02
N GLY A 361 -12.59 -27.86 22.54
CA GLY A 361 -13.02 -26.46 22.52
C GLY A 361 -12.70 -25.74 21.23
N LYS A 362 -13.49 -25.95 20.18
CA LYS A 362 -13.39 -25.26 18.89
C LYS A 362 -13.51 -23.74 19.04
N ILE A 363 -12.68 -23.07 18.25
CA ILE A 363 -12.73 -21.67 17.82
C ILE A 363 -14.17 -21.25 17.48
N THR A 364 -14.77 -20.41 18.32
CA THR A 364 -15.83 -19.46 17.92
C THR A 364 -15.57 -18.13 18.65
N GLY A 365 -15.47 -17.04 17.88
CA GLY A 365 -15.15 -15.70 18.36
C GLY A 365 -16.30 -15.07 19.15
N SER A 366 -16.56 -15.55 20.36
CA SER A 366 -17.44 -14.89 21.31
C SER A 366 -16.61 -14.18 22.39
N THR A 367 -16.61 -12.85 22.34
CA THR A 367 -16.02 -11.92 23.31
C THR A 367 -16.87 -11.86 24.59
N ASP A 368 -16.97 -12.96 25.31
CA ASP A 368 -17.58 -12.95 26.65
C ASP A 368 -16.56 -12.45 27.68
N ALA A 369 -16.67 -11.16 28.06
CA ALA A 369 -15.84 -10.55 29.11
C ALA A 369 -15.90 -11.31 30.46
N ALA A 370 -16.97 -12.10 30.68
CA ALA A 370 -17.15 -12.92 31.87
C ALA A 370 -16.23 -14.16 31.93
N LYS A 371 -15.62 -14.59 30.81
CA LYS A 371 -14.72 -15.76 30.73
C LYS A 371 -13.26 -15.38 30.47
N ALA A 372 -12.95 -14.10 30.32
CA ALA A 372 -11.58 -13.64 30.12
C ALA A 372 -10.76 -13.78 31.42
N GLY A 373 -9.58 -14.37 31.30
CA GLY A 373 -8.60 -14.40 32.38
C GLY A 373 -8.13 -12.99 32.78
N THR A 374 -7.44 -12.90 33.90
CA THR A 374 -6.89 -11.61 34.34
C THR A 374 -5.59 -11.32 33.61
N THR A 375 -5.49 -10.13 33.03
CA THR A 375 -4.30 -9.68 32.29
C THR A 375 -3.69 -8.48 32.99
N SER A 376 -2.36 -8.50 33.14
CA SER A 376 -1.60 -7.37 33.69
C SER A 376 -0.57 -6.83 32.69
N ALA A 377 -0.36 -5.53 32.75
CA ALA A 377 0.63 -4.81 31.95
C ALA A 377 1.50 -3.94 32.87
N GLU A 378 2.81 -3.99 32.62
CA GLU A 378 3.82 -3.12 33.22
C GLU A 378 4.42 -2.28 32.09
N ILE A 379 4.24 -0.97 32.17
CA ILE A 379 4.65 -0.02 31.14
C ILE A 379 5.45 1.14 31.74
N VAL A 380 6.16 1.86 30.88
CA VAL A 380 6.75 3.16 31.17
C VAL A 380 6.28 4.14 30.11
N VAL A 381 5.59 5.21 30.51
CA VAL A 381 5.21 6.28 29.60
C VAL A 381 6.20 7.43 29.78
N THR A 382 6.82 7.85 28.68
CA THR A 382 7.86 8.87 28.68
C THR A 382 7.44 10.04 27.80
N LEU A 383 7.47 11.24 28.37
CA LEU A 383 7.39 12.51 27.65
C LEU A 383 8.82 12.97 27.34
N TYR A 384 9.14 13.04 26.06
CA TYR A 384 10.38 13.60 25.55
C TYR A 384 10.18 15.05 25.10
N GLY A 385 11.29 15.78 24.99
CA GLY A 385 11.35 17.08 24.35
C GLY A 385 11.18 16.98 22.83
N SER A 386 11.23 18.13 22.16
CA SER A 386 11.07 18.27 20.70
C SER A 386 12.07 17.48 19.86
N ASP A 387 13.19 17.06 20.46
CA ASP A 387 14.23 16.26 19.81
C ASP A 387 13.94 14.75 19.82
N GLY A 388 12.87 14.33 20.52
CA GLY A 388 12.51 12.92 20.71
C GLY A 388 13.49 12.12 21.56
N LYS A 389 14.44 12.79 22.23
CA LYS A 389 15.53 12.12 22.96
C LYS A 389 15.65 12.62 24.40
N THR A 390 15.49 13.91 24.61
CA THR A 390 15.60 14.50 25.95
C THR A 390 14.37 14.13 26.78
N VAL A 391 14.57 13.37 27.86
CA VAL A 391 13.47 12.97 28.75
C VAL A 391 13.03 14.18 29.58
N VAL A 392 11.79 14.63 29.37
CA VAL A 392 11.14 15.69 30.17
C VAL A 392 10.51 15.08 31.42
N ALA A 393 9.83 13.95 31.26
CA ALA A 393 9.26 13.19 32.36
C ALA A 393 9.08 11.73 31.95
N SER A 394 9.23 10.81 32.89
CA SER A 394 8.98 9.39 32.68
C SER A 394 8.27 8.83 33.89
N MET A 395 7.22 8.04 33.67
CA MET A 395 6.39 7.47 34.73
C MET A 395 6.11 6.00 34.44
N PRO A 396 6.55 5.08 35.33
CA PRO A 396 6.14 3.68 35.25
C PRO A 396 4.69 3.53 35.71
N ALA A 397 3.98 2.56 35.14
CA ALA A 397 2.62 2.21 35.53
C ALA A 397 2.41 0.70 35.43
N THR A 398 1.62 0.17 36.36
CA THR A 398 1.20 -1.23 36.35
C THR A 398 -0.30 -1.31 36.56
N ALA A 399 -0.99 -2.00 35.66
CA ALA A 399 -2.42 -2.23 35.79
C ALA A 399 -2.75 -3.69 35.53
N GLU A 400 -3.81 -4.15 36.20
CA GLU A 400 -4.35 -5.48 36.10
C GLU A 400 -5.86 -5.37 35.86
N VAL A 401 -6.35 -6.00 34.81
CA VAL A 401 -7.76 -5.96 34.39
C VAL A 401 -8.23 -7.34 33.95
N LYS A 402 -9.54 -7.57 34.00
CA LYS A 402 -10.13 -8.73 33.32
C LYS A 402 -10.29 -8.39 31.84
N GLY A 403 -9.72 -9.18 30.94
CA GLY A 403 -9.83 -8.91 29.51
C GLY A 403 -8.52 -9.07 28.74
N GLN A 404 -8.43 -8.35 27.63
CA GLN A 404 -7.31 -8.46 26.69
C GLN A 404 -6.09 -7.68 27.18
N PRO A 405 -4.87 -8.00 26.69
CA PRO A 405 -3.66 -7.22 26.95
C PRO A 405 -3.79 -5.73 26.64
N ASP A 406 -4.56 -5.36 25.61
CA ASP A 406 -4.82 -3.97 25.26
C ASP A 406 -5.52 -3.19 26.38
N ASP A 407 -6.47 -3.83 27.08
CA ASP A 407 -7.22 -3.21 28.17
C ASP A 407 -6.31 -2.92 29.36
N ALA A 408 -5.38 -3.84 29.67
CA ALA A 408 -4.42 -3.68 30.74
C ALA A 408 -3.44 -2.53 30.44
N VAL A 409 -3.00 -2.40 29.19
CA VAL A 409 -2.13 -1.29 28.78
C VAL A 409 -2.88 0.04 28.81
N ARG A 410 -4.14 0.10 28.37
CA ARG A 410 -4.98 1.33 28.48
C ARG A 410 -5.15 1.76 29.93
N ALA A 411 -5.46 0.82 30.82
CA ALA A 411 -5.62 1.10 32.24
C ALA A 411 -4.32 1.60 32.87
N ALA A 412 -3.16 1.06 32.48
CA ALA A 412 -1.87 1.55 32.95
C ALA A 412 -1.54 2.96 32.38
N ILE A 413 -1.87 3.24 31.12
CA ILE A 413 -1.73 4.59 30.53
C ILE A 413 -2.57 5.62 31.31
N ASP A 414 -3.81 5.28 31.66
CA ASP A 414 -4.72 6.17 32.38
C ASP A 414 -4.19 6.63 33.74
N GLN A 415 -3.39 5.80 34.41
CA GLN A 415 -2.79 6.15 35.70
C GLN A 415 -1.77 7.30 35.60
N VAL A 416 -1.08 7.44 34.47
CA VAL A 416 0.10 8.32 34.35
C VAL A 416 -0.04 9.42 33.31
N ILE A 417 -0.88 9.24 32.29
CA ILE A 417 -0.93 10.16 31.14
C ILE A 417 -1.36 11.58 31.55
N GLY A 418 -2.32 11.72 32.46
CA GLY A 418 -2.77 13.05 32.93
C GLY A 418 -1.63 13.84 33.59
N SER A 419 -0.85 13.20 34.45
CA SER A 419 0.29 13.79 35.14
C SER A 419 1.44 14.15 34.19
N LEU A 420 1.66 13.36 33.14
CA LEU A 420 2.64 13.68 32.10
C LEU A 420 2.19 14.86 31.25
N LEU A 421 0.92 14.90 30.85
CA LEU A 421 0.35 15.97 30.05
C LEU A 421 0.34 17.31 30.82
N ALA A 422 0.18 17.29 32.14
CA ALA A 422 0.31 18.48 32.97
C ALA A 422 1.74 19.07 32.97
N LYS A 423 2.78 18.25 32.71
CA LYS A 423 4.18 18.73 32.56
C LYS A 423 4.49 19.25 31.16
N ALA A 424 3.60 18.99 30.20
CA ALA A 424 3.73 19.50 28.85
C ALA A 424 3.21 20.94 28.77
N LYS A 425 2.12 21.25 29.49
CA LYS A 425 1.59 22.61 29.68
C LYS A 425 2.62 23.50 30.37
#